data_AF-X1A6W6-F1
#
_entry.id   AF-X1A6W6-F1
#
_cell.length_a   1.000
_cell.length_b   1.000
_cell.length_c   1.000
_cell.angle_alpha   90.00
_cell.angle_beta   90.00
_cell.angle_gamma   90.00
#
_symmetry.space_group_name_H-M   'P 1'
#
loop_
_entity.id
_entity.type
_entity.pdbx_description
1 polymer ?
#
loop_
_entity_poly.entity_id
_entity_poly.type
_entity_poly.pdbx_seq_one_letter_code
_entity_poly.pdbx_strand_id
1 'polypeptide(L)'
;MVAYSFLTGNYAFRKKGTGIAAPTAPAIIQPGTATIASLLREAGYNTAVVGKWHLGLGGPSGPDWNGELNPGPLEIGFDTCFLLPTTNDRVPQVFVEDHHVKNLDPDDPLWVGKKNPSIDQPTGVSARDTLKMDWSHGHNQTIHNGISRIGFYTGGHAARFRDEDLADTWVKQSKKFIKEDRPKGQPFFLFFAAHECHVPRIVHERFQGLSQLGPRGDAILELDWCVGELTQTLADEGLTNDTLIVFCSDNGPVLDDGYKDQAIEKNGSHHPAGPYSGGKYS
;
A
#
# COMPACT_ATOMS: atom_id res chain seq x y z
N MET A 1 -5.71 10.13 5.33
CA MET A 1 -6.82 10.61 6.20
C MET A 1 -7.29 9.56 7.19
N VAL A 2 -7.92 8.45 6.78
CA VAL A 2 -8.51 7.48 7.75
C VAL A 2 -7.47 6.66 8.52
N ALA A 3 -6.39 6.22 7.86
CA ALA A 3 -5.29 5.52 8.55
C ALA A 3 -4.67 6.36 9.69
N TYR A 4 -4.55 7.68 9.51
CA TYR A 4 -4.10 8.59 10.57
C TYR A 4 -5.05 8.54 11.78
N SER A 5 -6.35 8.64 11.55
CA SER A 5 -7.34 8.61 12.62
C SER A 5 -7.44 7.27 13.31
N PHE A 6 -7.32 6.17 12.56
CA PHE A 6 -7.26 4.83 13.13
C PHE A 6 -6.05 4.67 14.05
N LEU A 7 -4.86 4.99 13.56
CA LEU A 7 -3.63 4.78 14.35
C LEU A 7 -3.57 5.70 15.56
N THR A 8 -3.99 6.96 15.44
CA THR A 8 -3.79 7.97 16.50
C THR A 8 -5.00 8.20 17.40
N GLY A 9 -6.18 7.68 17.05
CA GLY A 9 -7.45 8.03 17.70
C GLY A 9 -7.88 9.49 17.49
N ASN A 10 -7.17 10.27 16.67
CA ASN A 10 -7.44 11.69 16.45
C ASN A 10 -8.08 11.93 15.07
N TYR A 11 -9.13 12.74 15.03
CA TYR A 11 -9.76 13.14 13.76
C TYR A 11 -8.76 13.83 12.82
N ALA A 12 -8.57 13.29 11.62
CA ALA A 12 -7.56 13.76 10.67
C ALA A 12 -7.74 15.23 10.29
N PHE A 13 -8.98 15.71 10.18
CA PHE A 13 -9.28 17.10 9.85
C PHE A 13 -8.83 18.11 10.93
N ARG A 14 -8.45 17.66 12.13
CA ARG A 14 -7.91 18.52 13.20
C ARG A 14 -6.45 18.89 13.00
N LYS A 15 -5.73 18.18 12.12
CA LYS A 15 -4.32 18.43 11.83
C LYS A 15 -4.14 18.75 10.34
N LYS A 16 -3.44 19.85 10.04
CA LYS A 16 -3.05 20.18 8.66
C LYS A 16 -2.08 19.13 8.12
N GLY A 17 -2.16 18.81 6.83
CA GLY A 17 -1.23 17.88 6.18
C GLY A 17 -1.57 16.40 6.35
N THR A 18 -2.78 16.05 6.81
CA THR A 18 -3.27 14.65 6.92
C THR A 18 -4.03 14.16 5.67
N GLY A 19 -4.03 14.97 4.61
CA GLY A 19 -4.62 14.66 3.29
C GLY A 19 -3.88 13.54 2.57
N ILE A 20 -4.14 13.39 1.27
CA ILE A 20 -3.44 12.39 0.43
C ILE A 20 -1.96 12.76 0.38
N ALA A 21 -1.11 11.87 0.89
CA ALA A 21 0.33 12.10 0.95
C ALA A 21 0.96 11.95 -0.44
N ALA A 22 1.84 12.87 -0.80
CA ALA A 22 2.68 12.76 -2.00
C ALA A 22 3.81 11.74 -1.77
N PRO A 23 4.44 11.22 -2.84
CA PRO A 23 5.67 10.41 -2.76
C PRO A 23 6.74 10.99 -1.84
N THR A 24 6.92 12.31 -1.88
CA THR A 24 7.96 13.01 -1.13
C THR A 24 7.45 13.58 0.20
N ALA A 25 6.32 13.09 0.71
CA ALA A 25 5.72 13.63 1.92
C ALA A 25 6.47 13.13 3.17
N PRO A 26 6.83 14.03 4.09
CA PRO A 26 7.42 13.65 5.37
C PRO A 26 6.41 12.86 6.20
N ALA A 27 6.89 12.12 7.21
CA ALA A 27 6.03 11.37 8.11
C ALA A 27 4.94 12.26 8.74
N ILE A 28 3.68 11.86 8.62
CA ILE A 28 2.54 12.63 9.12
C ILE A 28 2.39 12.43 10.63
N ILE A 29 2.62 11.22 11.13
CA ILE A 29 2.62 10.90 12.57
C ILE A 29 4.05 11.08 13.07
N GLN A 30 4.23 11.89 14.10
CA GLN A 30 5.55 12.24 14.62
C GLN A 30 5.90 11.34 15.82
N PRO A 31 7.18 11.01 16.03
CA PRO A 31 7.62 10.26 17.21
C PRO A 31 7.10 10.89 18.51
N GLY A 32 6.71 10.06 19.47
CA GLY A 32 6.05 10.49 20.70
C GLY A 32 4.54 10.74 20.59
N THR A 33 3.95 10.65 19.40
CA THR A 33 2.49 10.57 19.26
C THR A 33 2.03 9.18 19.68
N ALA A 34 1.11 9.08 20.65
CA ALA A 34 0.50 7.80 21.00
C ALA A 34 -0.26 7.23 19.79
N THR A 35 -0.01 5.96 19.49
CA THR A 35 -0.73 5.20 18.49
C THR A 35 -1.26 3.89 19.06
N ILE A 36 -2.21 3.25 18.39
CA ILE A 36 -2.64 1.90 18.78
C ILE A 36 -1.45 0.92 18.80
N ALA A 37 -0.49 1.05 17.89
CA ALA A 37 0.71 0.22 17.87
C ALA A 37 1.58 0.50 19.10
N SER A 38 1.83 1.76 19.45
CA SER A 38 2.65 2.10 20.61
C SER A 38 2.01 1.63 21.91
N LEU A 39 0.68 1.77 22.04
CA LEU A 39 -0.08 1.32 23.21
C LEU A 39 -0.07 -0.21 23.33
N LEU A 40 -0.21 -0.94 22.22
CA LEU A 40 -0.14 -2.41 22.22
C LEU A 40 1.27 -2.90 22.53
N ARG A 41 2.30 -2.24 22.00
CA ARG A 41 3.71 -2.54 22.31
C ARG A 41 3.99 -2.35 23.81
N GLU A 42 3.51 -1.26 24.41
CA GLU A 42 3.59 -1.04 25.87
C GLU A 42 2.86 -2.13 26.67
N ALA A 43 1.77 -2.68 26.14
CA ALA A 43 1.05 -3.81 26.71
C ALA A 43 1.71 -5.18 26.45
N GLY A 44 2.90 -5.22 25.82
CA GLY A 44 3.68 -6.43 25.60
C GLY A 44 3.40 -7.15 24.28
N TYR A 45 2.65 -6.54 23.36
CA TYR A 45 2.43 -7.10 22.02
C TYR A 45 3.67 -6.92 21.13
N ASN A 46 3.96 -7.91 20.31
CA ASN A 46 4.83 -7.72 19.15
C ASN A 46 4.03 -7.12 18.00
N THR A 47 4.52 -6.06 17.38
CA THR A 47 3.72 -5.22 16.49
C THR A 47 4.31 -5.15 15.08
N ALA A 48 3.50 -5.36 14.06
CA ALA A 48 3.93 -5.29 12.66
C ALA A 48 2.90 -4.57 11.79
N VAL A 49 3.39 -3.87 10.77
CA VAL A 49 2.57 -3.35 9.67
C VAL A 49 3.08 -3.91 8.34
N VAL A 50 2.16 -4.47 7.56
CA VAL A 50 2.45 -5.07 6.25
C VAL A 50 1.46 -4.52 5.22
N GLY A 51 1.97 -3.98 4.11
CA GLY A 51 1.16 -3.46 3.01
C GLY A 51 1.20 -1.93 2.87
N LYS A 52 0.09 -1.33 2.44
CA LYS A 52 -0.04 0.10 2.15
C LYS A 52 0.18 0.96 3.40
N TRP A 53 1.11 1.90 3.34
CA TRP A 53 1.37 2.86 4.43
C TRP A 53 0.67 4.20 4.22
N HIS A 54 1.07 4.96 3.20
CA HIS A 54 0.46 6.23 2.80
C HIS A 54 0.37 7.33 3.88
N LEU A 55 1.22 7.28 4.90
CA LEU A 55 1.30 8.28 5.97
C LEU A 55 2.61 9.08 5.95
N GLY A 56 3.32 9.06 4.82
CA GLY A 56 4.63 9.70 4.66
C GLY A 56 5.74 8.96 5.41
N LEU A 57 6.98 9.26 5.03
CA LEU A 57 8.20 8.69 5.61
C LEU A 57 9.26 9.79 5.68
N GLY A 58 10.20 9.66 6.60
CA GLY A 58 11.32 10.58 6.75
C GLY A 58 10.99 11.88 7.47
N GLY A 59 12.05 12.65 7.72
CA GLY A 59 12.00 13.92 8.45
C GLY A 59 11.39 15.07 7.64
N PRO A 60 11.52 16.33 8.11
CA PRO A 60 10.88 17.50 7.47
C PRO A 60 11.20 17.69 5.97
N SER A 61 12.34 17.19 5.51
CA SER A 61 12.76 17.22 4.10
C SER A 61 12.10 16.15 3.23
N GLY A 62 11.31 15.24 3.83
CA GLY A 62 10.74 14.07 3.18
C GLY A 62 11.61 12.82 3.34
N PRO A 63 11.25 11.73 2.64
CA PRO A 63 11.97 10.46 2.70
C PRO A 63 13.36 10.57 2.06
N ASP A 64 14.38 10.09 2.76
CA ASP A 64 15.67 9.76 2.16
C ASP A 64 15.63 8.35 1.60
N TRP A 65 15.26 8.23 0.32
CA TRP A 65 15.10 6.95 -0.36
C TRP A 65 16.38 6.12 -0.49
N ASN A 66 17.56 6.74 -0.29
CA ASN A 66 18.85 6.07 -0.40
C ASN A 66 19.53 5.85 0.97
N GLY A 67 18.85 6.23 2.04
CA GLY A 67 19.33 6.11 3.42
C GLY A 67 18.24 5.56 4.33
N GLU A 68 18.21 6.06 5.56
CA GLU A 68 17.20 5.67 6.55
C GLU A 68 15.91 6.48 6.39
N LEU A 69 14.80 5.76 6.23
CA LEU A 69 13.44 6.30 6.15
C LEU A 69 12.86 6.55 7.56
N ASN A 70 13.54 7.41 8.33
CA ASN A 70 13.18 7.77 9.71
C ASN A 70 12.80 9.26 9.79
N PRO A 71 11.68 9.63 10.44
CA PRO A 71 10.69 8.76 11.09
C PRO A 71 9.81 7.95 10.14
N GLY A 72 9.44 6.75 10.58
CA GLY A 72 8.53 5.83 9.92
C GLY A 72 7.71 5.04 10.97
N PRO A 73 7.16 3.86 10.60
CA PRO A 73 6.37 3.04 11.52
C PRO A 73 7.09 2.63 12.82
N LEU A 74 8.40 2.37 12.74
CA LEU A 74 9.18 1.91 13.89
C LEU A 74 9.25 2.95 15.01
N GLU A 75 9.31 4.23 14.66
CA GLU A 75 9.33 5.35 15.61
C GLU A 75 7.97 5.63 16.26
N ILE A 76 6.89 5.02 15.79
CA ILE A 76 5.53 5.26 16.27
C ILE A 76 4.84 4.00 16.80
N GLY A 77 5.61 2.97 17.13
CA GLY A 77 5.14 1.85 17.92
C GLY A 77 5.12 0.50 17.22
N PHE A 78 5.51 0.40 15.95
CA PHE A 78 5.70 -0.89 15.29
C PHE A 78 7.10 -1.44 15.57
N ASP A 79 7.24 -2.76 15.71
CA ASP A 79 8.54 -3.43 15.89
C ASP A 79 9.17 -3.81 14.55
N THR A 80 8.34 -4.09 13.54
CA THR A 80 8.77 -4.37 12.16
C THR A 80 7.80 -3.76 11.15
N CYS A 81 8.28 -3.44 9.95
CA CYS A 81 7.38 -3.10 8.85
C CYS A 81 7.85 -3.60 7.47
N PHE A 82 6.87 -3.93 6.63
CA PHE A 82 7.09 -4.25 5.23
C PHE A 82 6.03 -3.56 4.35
N LEU A 83 6.42 -2.46 3.71
CA LEU A 83 5.48 -1.48 3.20
C LEU A 83 5.48 -1.37 1.68
N LEU A 84 4.30 -1.07 1.15
CA LEU A 84 4.15 -0.16 0.02
C LEU A 84 4.12 1.27 0.58
N PRO A 85 5.13 2.11 0.31
CA PRO A 85 5.32 3.36 1.05
C PRO A 85 4.21 4.39 0.83
N THR A 86 3.55 4.36 -0.33
CA THR A 86 2.42 5.25 -0.65
C THR A 86 1.18 4.47 -1.10
N THR A 87 0.77 4.63 -2.36
CA THR A 87 -0.24 3.82 -3.05
C THR A 87 0.38 3.30 -4.34
N ASN A 88 -0.10 2.19 -4.90
CA ASN A 88 0.62 1.56 -6.02
C ASN A 88 0.63 2.46 -7.29
N ASP A 89 -0.37 3.33 -7.43
CA ASP A 89 -0.44 4.35 -8.48
C ASP A 89 0.55 5.51 -8.28
N ARG A 90 1.30 5.58 -7.17
CA ARG A 90 2.24 6.65 -6.84
C ARG A 90 3.67 6.11 -6.72
N VAL A 91 4.62 6.82 -7.30
CA VAL A 91 6.04 6.44 -7.22
C VAL A 91 6.55 6.55 -5.77
N PRO A 92 7.63 5.84 -5.39
CA PRO A 92 8.33 4.80 -6.16
C PRO A 92 7.70 3.41 -5.99
N GLN A 93 7.79 2.57 -7.03
CA GLN A 93 7.33 1.17 -7.04
C GLN A 93 8.37 0.23 -6.43
N VAL A 94 8.66 0.43 -5.15
CA VAL A 94 9.60 -0.37 -4.34
C VAL A 94 8.94 -0.78 -3.03
N PHE A 95 9.47 -1.82 -2.39
CA PHE A 95 9.11 -2.13 -1.01
C PHE A 95 10.04 -1.40 -0.03
N VAL A 96 9.50 -1.03 1.13
CA VAL A 96 10.29 -0.58 2.29
C VAL A 96 10.25 -1.68 3.33
N GLU A 97 11.42 -2.14 3.78
CA GLU A 97 11.58 -3.11 4.86
C GLU A 97 12.29 -2.38 6.01
N ASP A 98 11.57 -2.23 7.12
CA ASP A 98 11.94 -1.38 8.25
C ASP A 98 12.33 0.03 7.82
N HIS A 99 13.60 0.42 7.96
CA HIS A 99 14.08 1.75 7.62
C HIS A 99 14.55 1.91 6.16
N HIS A 100 14.57 0.85 5.36
CA HIS A 100 15.29 0.89 4.08
C HIS A 100 14.44 0.43 2.91
N VAL A 101 14.74 0.98 1.72
CA VAL A 101 14.24 0.42 0.46
C VAL A 101 14.85 -0.96 0.27
N LYS A 102 14.00 -1.98 0.16
CA LYS A 102 14.44 -3.37 0.03
C LYS A 102 15.18 -3.59 -1.28
N ASN A 103 16.35 -4.24 -1.21
CA ASN A 103 17.19 -4.57 -2.36
C ASN A 103 17.64 -3.35 -3.18
N LEU A 104 17.73 -2.16 -2.56
CA LEU A 104 18.32 -1.01 -3.23
C LEU A 104 19.83 -1.23 -3.43
N ASP A 105 20.26 -1.12 -4.68
CA ASP A 105 21.67 -1.13 -5.04
C ASP A 105 22.24 0.29 -4.84
N PRO A 106 23.25 0.49 -3.96
CA PRO A 106 23.89 1.79 -3.78
C PRO A 106 24.50 2.39 -5.05
N ASP A 107 24.85 1.55 -6.03
CA ASP A 107 25.42 1.98 -7.31
C ASP A 107 24.34 2.41 -8.33
N ASP A 108 23.05 2.18 -8.02
CA ASP A 108 21.89 2.60 -8.81
C ASP A 108 20.85 3.32 -7.92
N PRO A 109 21.18 4.53 -7.42
CA PRO A 109 20.38 5.21 -6.41
C PRO A 109 18.98 5.59 -6.90
N LEU A 110 18.01 5.52 -5.99
CA LEU A 110 16.63 5.93 -6.25
C LEU A 110 16.52 7.46 -6.20
N TRP A 111 15.99 8.05 -7.26
CA TRP A 111 15.60 9.45 -7.27
C TRP A 111 14.09 9.58 -7.41
N VAL A 112 13.44 10.43 -6.61
CA VAL A 112 11.99 10.66 -6.65
C VAL A 112 11.70 12.16 -6.67
N GLY A 113 10.85 12.62 -7.58
CA GLY A 113 10.57 14.05 -7.75
C GLY A 113 9.23 14.38 -8.40
N LYS A 114 8.97 15.69 -8.47
CA LYS A 114 7.72 16.26 -9.02
C LYS A 114 7.80 16.61 -10.50
N LYS A 115 9.00 16.67 -11.07
CA LYS A 115 9.24 17.05 -12.46
C LYS A 115 9.94 15.90 -13.18
N ASN A 116 9.73 15.81 -14.49
CA ASN A 116 10.46 14.84 -15.30
C ASN A 116 11.97 15.14 -15.21
N PRO A 117 12.81 14.19 -14.76
CA PRO A 117 14.25 14.44 -14.60
C PRO A 117 14.98 14.49 -15.95
N SER A 118 14.40 13.94 -17.02
CA SER A 118 14.96 14.04 -18.38
C SER A 118 13.85 13.99 -19.43
N ILE A 119 14.00 14.74 -20.53
CA ILE A 119 13.09 14.66 -21.68
C ILE A 119 13.08 13.26 -22.32
N ASP A 120 14.18 12.51 -22.17
CA ASP A 120 14.34 11.17 -22.72
C ASP A 120 13.67 10.09 -21.86
N GLN A 121 13.27 10.40 -20.62
CA GLN A 121 12.55 9.44 -19.79
C GLN A 121 11.11 9.27 -20.32
N PRO A 122 10.71 8.06 -20.74
CA PRO A 122 9.36 7.81 -21.19
C PRO A 122 8.33 8.05 -20.08
N THR A 123 7.22 8.65 -20.46
CA THR A 123 6.09 8.92 -19.58
C THR A 123 4.81 8.33 -20.18
N GLY A 124 3.76 8.19 -19.37
CA GLY A 124 2.44 7.78 -19.86
C GLY A 124 1.84 8.73 -20.91
N VAL A 125 2.39 9.94 -21.09
CA VAL A 125 2.08 10.83 -22.21
C VAL A 125 2.92 10.50 -23.44
N SER A 126 4.25 10.43 -23.30
CA SER A 126 5.17 10.29 -24.44
C SER A 126 5.25 8.89 -25.02
N ALA A 127 4.90 7.85 -24.26
CA ALA A 127 4.94 6.45 -24.67
C ALA A 127 3.60 5.74 -24.37
N ARG A 128 2.48 6.44 -24.56
CA ARG A 128 1.13 5.95 -24.21
C ARG A 128 0.75 4.64 -24.91
N ASP A 129 1.19 4.47 -26.15
CA ASP A 129 0.98 3.28 -26.98
C ASP A 129 1.70 2.03 -26.45
N THR A 130 2.69 2.21 -25.59
CA THR A 130 3.42 1.11 -24.93
C THR A 130 2.78 0.62 -23.64
N LEU A 131 1.72 1.29 -23.16
CA LEU A 131 1.11 0.99 -21.86
C LEU A 131 0.33 -0.34 -21.91
N LYS A 132 0.57 -1.18 -20.91
CA LYS A 132 -0.23 -2.39 -20.62
C LYS A 132 -1.65 -2.02 -20.16
N MET A 133 -1.79 -0.91 -19.43
CA MET A 133 -3.06 -0.34 -19.01
C MET A 133 -3.04 1.16 -19.27
N ASP A 134 -3.96 1.62 -20.10
CA ASP A 134 -4.11 3.04 -20.42
C ASP A 134 -4.70 3.81 -19.22
N TRP A 135 -4.38 5.10 -19.11
CA TRP A 135 -4.89 5.98 -18.06
C TRP A 135 -6.12 6.77 -18.52
N SER A 136 -7.04 7.04 -17.60
CA SER A 136 -8.21 7.90 -17.81
C SER A 136 -7.92 9.36 -17.41
N HIS A 137 -7.28 9.60 -16.26
CA HIS A 137 -6.85 10.93 -15.82
C HIS A 137 -5.63 10.90 -14.88
N GLY A 138 -4.72 11.87 -15.02
CA GLY A 138 -3.61 12.17 -14.08
C GLY A 138 -2.42 11.19 -14.05
N HIS A 139 -2.67 9.89 -14.22
CA HIS A 139 -1.71 8.79 -14.06
C HIS A 139 -0.78 8.62 -15.26
N ASN A 140 -0.07 9.68 -15.65
CA ASN A 140 0.61 9.74 -16.95
C ASN A 140 2.09 10.13 -16.85
N GLN A 141 2.70 9.94 -15.68
CA GLN A 141 4.10 10.30 -15.42
C GLN A 141 4.99 9.04 -15.60
N THR A 142 5.86 8.67 -14.66
CA THR A 142 6.80 7.54 -14.87
C THR A 142 6.07 6.25 -15.18
N ILE A 143 6.55 5.50 -16.18
CA ILE A 143 6.05 4.16 -16.51
C ILE A 143 6.83 3.12 -15.70
N HIS A 144 6.11 2.25 -15.00
CA HIS A 144 6.63 1.07 -14.32
C HIS A 144 5.80 -0.16 -14.70
N ASN A 145 6.45 -1.22 -15.17
CA ASN A 145 5.80 -2.45 -15.69
C ASN A 145 4.71 -2.19 -16.75
N GLY A 146 4.93 -1.20 -17.61
CA GLY A 146 3.94 -0.81 -18.62
C GLY A 146 2.72 -0.06 -18.06
N ILE A 147 2.78 0.41 -16.80
CA ILE A 147 1.72 1.18 -16.16
C ILE A 147 2.29 2.54 -15.74
N SER A 148 1.72 3.63 -16.26
CA SER A 148 2.12 4.98 -15.88
C SER A 148 1.57 5.38 -14.52
N ARG A 149 2.37 6.12 -13.73
CA ARG A 149 2.10 6.45 -12.32
C ARG A 149 1.92 7.94 -12.10
N ILE A 150 1.61 8.31 -10.87
CA ILE A 150 1.70 9.65 -10.32
C ILE A 150 3.08 9.82 -9.66
N GLY A 151 3.89 10.68 -10.25
CA GLY A 151 5.19 11.16 -9.83
C GLY A 151 6.29 10.74 -10.81
N PHE A 152 7.49 11.24 -10.55
CA PHE A 152 8.67 10.89 -11.32
C PHE A 152 9.68 10.15 -10.45
N TYR A 153 10.25 9.07 -10.97
CA TYR A 153 11.38 8.43 -10.32
C TYR A 153 12.33 7.74 -11.32
N THR A 154 13.58 7.55 -10.91
CA THR A 154 14.62 6.82 -11.66
C THR A 154 15.47 5.98 -10.71
N GLY A 155 16.28 5.07 -11.28
CA GLY A 155 17.16 4.20 -10.52
C GLY A 155 16.44 3.15 -9.66
N GLY A 156 17.18 2.52 -8.75
CA GLY A 156 16.71 1.45 -7.88
C GLY A 156 16.13 0.25 -8.61
N HIS A 157 16.66 -0.11 -9.78
CA HIS A 157 16.07 -1.15 -10.64
C HIS A 157 15.95 -2.51 -9.93
N ALA A 158 16.93 -2.89 -9.13
CA ALA A 158 16.91 -4.13 -8.34
C ALA A 158 15.86 -4.12 -7.20
N ALA A 159 15.44 -2.93 -6.75
CA ALA A 159 14.44 -2.75 -5.69
C ALA A 159 13.00 -2.70 -6.21
N ARG A 160 12.81 -2.58 -7.53
CA ARG A 160 11.48 -2.40 -8.11
C ARG A 160 10.68 -3.68 -8.09
N PHE A 161 9.45 -3.62 -7.60
CA PHE A 161 8.57 -4.79 -7.55
C PHE A 161 7.85 -5.03 -8.88
N ARG A 162 7.28 -6.24 -9.03
CA ARG A 162 6.26 -6.53 -10.03
C ARG A 162 4.88 -6.35 -9.42
N ASP A 163 3.98 -5.64 -10.12
CA ASP A 163 2.65 -5.29 -9.58
C ASP A 163 1.80 -6.53 -9.27
N GLU A 164 1.85 -7.54 -10.15
CA GLU A 164 1.12 -8.79 -10.01
C GLU A 164 1.53 -9.62 -8.77
N ASP A 165 2.68 -9.33 -8.15
CA ASP A 165 3.24 -10.11 -7.04
C ASP A 165 3.04 -9.43 -5.67
N LEU A 166 2.37 -8.26 -5.64
CA LEU A 166 2.21 -7.45 -4.42
C LEU A 166 1.45 -8.21 -3.32
N ALA A 167 0.27 -8.73 -3.64
CA ALA A 167 -0.59 -9.46 -2.72
C ALA A 167 0.12 -10.70 -2.13
N ASP A 168 0.72 -11.54 -2.98
CA ASP A 168 1.52 -12.69 -2.56
C ASP A 168 2.67 -12.31 -1.64
N THR A 169 3.38 -11.23 -1.98
CA THR A 169 4.52 -10.78 -1.18
C THR A 169 4.06 -10.37 0.21
N TRP A 170 2.97 -9.61 0.34
CA TRP A 170 2.46 -9.23 1.66
C TRP A 170 1.91 -10.41 2.45
N VAL A 171 1.15 -11.30 1.81
CA VAL A 171 0.69 -12.54 2.46
C VAL A 171 1.90 -13.33 2.97
N LYS A 172 2.95 -13.48 2.17
CA LYS A 172 4.19 -14.15 2.58
C LYS A 172 4.84 -13.48 3.79
N GLN A 173 4.95 -12.15 3.80
CA GLN A 173 5.56 -11.42 4.93
C GLN A 173 4.69 -11.48 6.20
N SER A 174 3.37 -11.37 6.07
CA SER A 174 2.44 -11.53 7.19
C SER A 174 2.49 -12.94 7.77
N LYS A 175 2.54 -13.98 6.92
CA LYS A 175 2.75 -15.37 7.36
C LYS A 175 4.08 -15.54 8.08
N LYS A 176 5.17 -14.98 7.52
CA LYS A 176 6.50 -15.01 8.16
C LYS A 176 6.46 -14.36 9.54
N PHE A 177 5.83 -13.19 9.67
CA PHE A 177 5.66 -12.53 10.97
C PHE A 177 4.87 -13.41 11.96
N ILE A 178 3.73 -13.96 11.53
CA ILE A 178 2.88 -14.83 12.36
C ILE A 178 3.56 -16.15 12.68
N LYS A 179 4.49 -16.68 11.90
CA LYS A 179 5.04 -18.03 12.13
C LYS A 179 6.43 -18.00 12.74
N GLU A 180 7.26 -17.09 12.29
CA GLU A 180 8.72 -17.14 12.46
C GLU A 180 9.24 -15.98 13.30
N ASP A 181 8.85 -14.72 13.00
CA ASP A 181 9.53 -13.56 13.57
C ASP A 181 9.07 -13.21 14.98
N ARG A 182 7.78 -13.38 15.29
CA ARG A 182 7.30 -13.07 16.64
C ARG A 182 7.76 -14.14 17.65
N PRO A 183 8.14 -13.74 18.87
CA PRO A 183 8.37 -14.69 19.95
C PRO A 183 7.14 -15.57 20.21
N LYS A 184 7.35 -16.89 20.32
CA LYS A 184 6.27 -17.84 20.59
C LYS A 184 5.61 -17.55 21.94
N GLY A 185 4.28 -17.56 21.97
CA GLY A 185 3.49 -17.27 23.17
C GLY A 185 3.34 -15.79 23.52
N GLN A 186 3.96 -14.89 22.75
CA GLN A 186 3.73 -13.45 22.89
C GLN A 186 2.50 -13.03 22.06
N PRO A 187 1.60 -12.18 22.60
CA PRO A 187 0.52 -11.62 21.81
C PRO A 187 1.08 -10.74 20.67
N PHE A 188 0.35 -10.63 19.57
CA PHE A 188 0.79 -9.85 18.42
C PHE A 188 -0.29 -8.94 17.86
N PHE A 189 0.15 -7.85 17.25
CA PHE A 189 -0.68 -6.93 16.49
C PHE A 189 -0.15 -6.86 15.06
N LEU A 190 -0.92 -7.40 14.12
CA LEU A 190 -0.62 -7.28 12.70
C LEU A 190 -1.59 -6.28 12.07
N PHE A 191 -1.06 -5.14 11.64
CA PHE A 191 -1.80 -4.20 10.79
C PHE A 191 -1.54 -4.56 9.31
N PHE A 192 -2.39 -5.44 8.77
CA PHE A 192 -2.37 -5.79 7.35
C PHE A 192 -3.20 -4.78 6.55
N ALA A 193 -2.52 -3.96 5.74
CA ALA A 193 -3.15 -2.93 4.92
C ALA A 193 -3.07 -3.31 3.44
N ALA A 194 -4.08 -4.02 2.95
CA ALA A 194 -4.16 -4.42 1.55
C ALA A 194 -4.11 -3.21 0.58
N HIS A 195 -3.57 -3.44 -0.62
CA HIS A 195 -3.70 -2.48 -1.73
C HIS A 195 -5.03 -2.66 -2.45
N GLU A 196 -5.55 -3.87 -2.48
CA GLU A 196 -6.78 -4.23 -3.16
C GLU A 196 -7.98 -3.50 -2.53
N CYS A 197 -8.93 -2.94 -3.30
CA CYS A 197 -9.05 -2.90 -4.76
C CYS A 197 -8.61 -1.54 -5.38
N HIS A 198 -7.64 -0.86 -4.76
CA HIS A 198 -7.10 0.41 -5.25
C HIS A 198 -6.44 0.25 -6.62
N VAL A 199 -6.42 1.33 -7.40
CA VAL A 199 -5.78 1.36 -8.71
C VAL A 199 -4.25 1.46 -8.61
N PRO A 200 -3.50 1.01 -9.64
CA PRO A 200 -3.98 0.18 -10.74
C PRO A 200 -4.31 -1.24 -10.24
N ARG A 201 -5.40 -1.83 -10.74
CA ARG A 201 -5.84 -3.19 -10.38
C ARG A 201 -5.12 -4.21 -11.26
N ILE A 202 -3.86 -4.50 -10.90
CA ILE A 202 -2.99 -5.45 -11.59
C ILE A 202 -2.78 -6.64 -10.65
N VAL A 203 -3.71 -7.58 -10.71
CA VAL A 203 -3.74 -8.76 -9.83
C VAL A 203 -2.83 -9.85 -10.37
N HIS A 204 -2.45 -10.80 -9.51
CA HIS A 204 -1.72 -12.00 -9.94
C HIS A 204 -2.48 -12.74 -11.06
N GLU A 205 -1.76 -13.37 -11.99
CA GLU A 205 -2.34 -14.06 -13.17
C GLU A 205 -3.43 -15.06 -12.80
N ARG A 206 -3.33 -15.67 -11.62
CA ARG A 206 -4.30 -16.65 -11.10
C ARG A 206 -5.70 -16.07 -10.84
N PHE A 207 -5.84 -14.74 -10.75
CA PHE A 207 -7.13 -14.06 -10.54
C PHE A 207 -7.64 -13.33 -11.78
N GLN A 208 -6.79 -13.09 -12.78
CA GLN A 208 -7.17 -12.31 -13.95
C GLN A 208 -8.30 -12.99 -14.73
N GLY A 209 -9.42 -12.29 -14.87
CA GLY A 209 -10.61 -12.74 -15.60
C GLY A 209 -11.59 -13.62 -14.81
N LEU A 210 -11.36 -13.88 -13.51
CA LEU A 210 -12.20 -14.80 -12.74
C LEU A 210 -13.55 -14.21 -12.31
N SER A 211 -13.63 -12.90 -12.04
CA SER A 211 -14.83 -12.29 -11.43
C SER A 211 -15.96 -11.98 -12.41
N GLN A 212 -15.69 -12.03 -13.72
CA GLN A 212 -16.53 -11.47 -14.80
C GLN A 212 -16.79 -9.95 -14.71
N LEU A 213 -16.37 -9.28 -13.63
CA LEU A 213 -16.52 -7.84 -13.39
C LEU A 213 -15.24 -7.04 -13.73
N GLY A 214 -14.36 -7.65 -14.52
CA GLY A 214 -13.07 -7.09 -14.93
C GLY A 214 -12.05 -6.97 -13.78
N PRO A 215 -10.94 -6.26 -14.03
CA PRO A 215 -9.84 -6.09 -13.07
C PRO A 215 -10.27 -5.64 -11.67
N ARG A 216 -11.31 -4.82 -11.54
CA ARG A 216 -11.83 -4.40 -10.23
C ARG A 216 -12.42 -5.58 -9.46
N GLY A 217 -13.21 -6.44 -10.09
CA GLY A 217 -13.76 -7.63 -9.46
C GLY A 217 -12.68 -8.67 -9.16
N ASP A 218 -11.70 -8.80 -10.06
CA ASP A 218 -10.58 -9.73 -9.87
C ASP A 218 -9.73 -9.34 -8.65
N ALA A 219 -9.52 -8.03 -8.43
CA ALA A 219 -8.85 -7.52 -7.23
C ALA A 219 -9.64 -7.77 -5.94
N ILE A 220 -10.98 -7.83 -6.00
CA ILE A 220 -11.80 -8.21 -4.85
C ILE A 220 -11.62 -9.71 -4.53
N LEU A 221 -11.51 -10.57 -5.55
CA LEU A 221 -11.21 -12.00 -5.35
C LEU A 221 -9.81 -12.21 -4.77
N GLU A 222 -8.82 -11.44 -5.21
CA GLU A 222 -7.46 -11.48 -4.65
C GLU A 222 -7.43 -11.01 -3.19
N LEU A 223 -8.19 -9.96 -2.83
CA LEU A 223 -8.35 -9.54 -1.43
C LEU A 223 -8.97 -10.63 -0.56
N ASP A 224 -10.03 -11.28 -1.05
CA ASP A 224 -10.68 -12.40 -0.35
C ASP A 224 -9.70 -13.55 -0.12
N TRP A 225 -8.88 -13.88 -1.14
CA TRP A 225 -7.81 -14.85 -1.01
C TRP A 225 -6.77 -14.45 0.04
N CYS A 226 -6.31 -13.18 0.07
CA CYS A 226 -5.38 -12.70 1.09
C CYS A 226 -5.93 -12.94 2.51
N VAL A 227 -7.22 -12.63 2.74
CA VAL A 227 -7.87 -12.87 4.03
C VAL A 227 -7.94 -14.38 4.34
N GLY A 228 -8.29 -15.20 3.35
CA GLY A 228 -8.27 -16.66 3.46
C GLY A 228 -6.91 -17.20 3.89
N GLU A 229 -5.83 -16.74 3.24
CA GLU A 229 -4.47 -17.17 3.56
C GLU A 229 -4.03 -16.81 4.98
N LEU A 230 -4.40 -15.62 5.47
CA LEU A 230 -4.07 -15.19 6.83
C LEU A 230 -4.89 -15.95 7.88
N THR A 231 -6.18 -16.12 7.65
CA THR A 231 -7.05 -16.88 8.56
C THR A 231 -6.67 -18.36 8.61
N GLN A 232 -6.31 -18.96 7.48
CA GLN A 232 -5.76 -20.33 7.44
C GLN A 232 -4.44 -20.42 8.21
N THR A 233 -3.57 -19.43 8.10
CA THR A 233 -2.31 -19.40 8.87
C THR A 233 -2.56 -19.36 10.36
N LEU A 234 -3.56 -18.60 10.83
CA LEU A 234 -3.96 -18.60 12.23
C LEU A 234 -4.50 -19.97 12.66
N ALA A 235 -5.25 -20.67 11.80
CA ALA A 235 -5.73 -22.01 12.09
C ALA A 235 -4.59 -23.03 12.19
N ASP A 236 -3.63 -22.99 11.27
CA ASP A 236 -2.46 -23.87 11.24
C ASP A 236 -1.58 -23.71 12.48
N GLU A 237 -1.47 -22.47 12.99
CA GLU A 237 -0.73 -22.16 14.22
C GLU A 237 -1.56 -22.31 15.50
N GLY A 238 -2.83 -22.74 15.41
CA GLY A 238 -3.72 -22.95 16.56
C GLY A 238 -4.19 -21.66 17.26
N LEU A 239 -4.20 -20.53 16.56
CA LEU A 239 -4.45 -19.18 17.10
C LEU A 239 -5.87 -18.65 16.85
N THR A 240 -6.69 -19.36 16.06
CA THR A 240 -8.02 -18.89 15.63
C THR A 240 -8.92 -18.43 16.78
N ASN A 241 -8.94 -19.18 17.89
CA ASN A 241 -9.81 -18.89 19.03
C ASN A 241 -9.25 -17.82 20.00
N ASP A 242 -8.01 -17.37 19.77
CA ASP A 242 -7.31 -16.38 20.59
C ASP A 242 -6.81 -15.19 19.76
N THR A 243 -7.46 -14.95 18.61
CA THR A 243 -7.15 -13.82 17.73
C THR A 243 -8.41 -13.01 17.44
N LEU A 244 -8.39 -11.73 17.78
CA LEU A 244 -9.41 -10.78 17.31
C LEU A 244 -9.08 -10.32 15.89
N ILE A 245 -9.97 -10.60 14.94
CA ILE A 245 -9.84 -10.13 13.55
C ILE A 245 -10.83 -9.00 13.31
N VAL A 246 -10.32 -7.86 12.85
CA VAL A 246 -11.13 -6.72 12.40
C VAL A 246 -10.83 -6.49 10.93
N PHE A 247 -11.87 -6.57 10.09
CA PHE A 247 -11.78 -6.31 8.65
C PHE A 247 -12.62 -5.07 8.30
N CYS A 248 -11.99 -4.07 7.68
CA CYS A 248 -12.64 -2.83 7.28
C CYS A 248 -11.90 -2.17 6.09
N SER A 249 -12.47 -1.08 5.57
CA SER A 249 -11.90 -0.27 4.47
C SER A 249 -11.52 1.13 4.95
N ASP A 250 -10.55 1.76 4.30
CA ASP A 250 -10.13 3.14 4.59
C ASP A 250 -11.14 4.19 4.12
N ASN A 251 -11.94 3.91 3.08
CA ASN A 251 -13.00 4.79 2.59
C ASN A 251 -14.00 4.04 1.69
N GLY A 252 -15.01 4.76 1.20
CA GLY A 252 -15.99 4.27 0.23
C GLY A 252 -15.38 3.88 -1.13
N PRO A 253 -16.17 3.21 -1.98
CA PRO A 253 -15.71 2.64 -3.24
C PRO A 253 -15.55 3.67 -4.36
N VAL A 254 -14.84 3.28 -5.41
CA VAL A 254 -14.69 4.02 -6.67
C VAL A 254 -14.61 3.04 -7.85
N LEU A 255 -15.20 3.40 -9.00
CA LEU A 255 -15.12 2.61 -10.24
C LEU A 255 -13.91 3.05 -11.05
N ASP A 256 -13.99 4.12 -11.85
CA ASP A 256 -12.83 4.74 -12.50
C ASP A 256 -12.12 5.67 -11.50
N ASP A 257 -10.88 5.34 -11.17
CA ASP A 257 -10.00 6.15 -10.30
C ASP A 257 -8.69 6.51 -11.01
N GLY A 258 -8.68 6.53 -12.35
CA GLY A 258 -7.55 7.03 -13.14
C GLY A 258 -6.99 6.10 -14.21
N TYR A 259 -7.56 4.90 -14.39
CA TYR A 259 -7.14 3.93 -15.39
C TYR A 259 -8.33 3.35 -16.16
N LYS A 260 -8.11 3.05 -17.45
CA LYS A 260 -9.09 2.40 -18.32
C LYS A 260 -9.09 0.90 -18.10
N ASP A 261 -9.52 0.49 -16.92
CA ASP A 261 -9.59 -0.92 -16.50
C ASP A 261 -10.97 -1.54 -16.70
N GLN A 262 -11.88 -0.83 -17.40
CA GLN A 262 -13.24 -1.26 -17.70
C GLN A 262 -14.13 -1.44 -16.45
N ALA A 263 -13.77 -0.86 -15.31
CA ALA A 263 -14.52 -1.03 -14.06
C ALA A 263 -15.96 -0.50 -14.15
N ILE A 264 -16.24 0.52 -14.98
CA ILE A 264 -17.61 1.02 -15.19
C ILE A 264 -18.37 0.07 -16.11
N GLU A 265 -17.76 -0.27 -17.25
CA GLU A 265 -18.34 -1.05 -18.32
C GLU A 265 -18.65 -2.49 -17.90
N LYS A 266 -17.79 -3.08 -17.06
CA LYS A 266 -17.93 -4.45 -16.56
C LYS A 266 -18.61 -4.55 -15.19
N ASN A 267 -19.09 -3.44 -14.62
CA ASN A 267 -19.71 -3.46 -13.29
C ASN A 267 -21.01 -4.28 -13.23
N GLY A 268 -21.67 -4.51 -14.37
CA GLY A 268 -22.93 -5.26 -14.43
C GLY A 268 -23.98 -4.71 -13.47
N SER A 269 -24.60 -5.57 -12.66
CA SER A 269 -25.57 -5.20 -11.63
C SER A 269 -24.95 -5.02 -10.24
N HIS A 270 -23.62 -5.00 -10.11
CA HIS A 270 -22.95 -4.80 -8.83
C HIS A 270 -23.14 -3.35 -8.37
N HIS A 271 -23.45 -3.17 -7.09
CA HIS A 271 -23.62 -1.85 -6.47
C HIS A 271 -22.54 -1.68 -5.39
N PRO A 272 -21.34 -1.15 -5.73
CA PRO A 272 -20.23 -1.05 -4.77
C PRO A 272 -20.56 -0.29 -3.49
N ALA A 273 -21.40 0.75 -3.59
CA ALA A 273 -21.83 1.56 -2.44
C ALA A 273 -23.11 1.01 -1.77
N GLY A 274 -23.61 -0.15 -2.21
CA GLY A 274 -24.89 -0.69 -1.74
C GLY A 274 -26.05 0.32 -1.94
N PRO A 275 -26.90 0.53 -0.93
CA PRO A 275 -28.04 1.45 -1.02
C PRO A 275 -27.66 2.93 -0.84
N TYR A 276 -26.40 3.26 -0.58
CA TYR A 276 -25.96 4.61 -0.23
C TYR A 276 -25.63 5.45 -1.47
N SER A 277 -25.86 6.76 -1.37
CA SER A 277 -25.41 7.73 -2.37
C SER A 277 -23.90 7.98 -2.26
N GLY A 278 -23.24 8.23 -3.40
CA GLY A 278 -21.83 8.64 -3.43
C GLY A 278 -20.83 7.49 -3.38
N GLY A 279 -19.58 7.84 -3.07
CA GLY A 279 -18.43 6.95 -3.00
C GLY A 279 -17.20 7.69 -2.48
N LYS A 280 -16.00 7.26 -2.89
CA LYS A 280 -14.75 7.96 -2.58
C LYS A 280 -14.88 9.45 -2.97
N TYR A 281 -14.62 10.35 -2.01
CA TYR A 281 -14.60 11.82 -2.15
C TYR A 281 -15.93 12.59 -2.17
N SER A 282 -17.10 11.93 -2.10
CA SER A 282 -18.42 12.59 -2.20
C SER A 282 -19.26 12.44 -0.93
#